data_AF-A0A953HBB4-F1
#
_entry.id   AF-A0A953HBB4-F1
#
_cell.length_a   1.000
_cell.length_b   1.000
_cell.length_c   1.000
_cell.angle_alpha   90.00
_cell.angle_beta   90.00
_cell.angle_gamma   90.00
#
_symmetry.space_group_name_H-M   'P 1'
#
loop_
_entity.id
_entity.type
_entity.pdbx_description
1 polymer ?
#
loop_
_entity_poly.entity_id
_entity_poly.type
_entity_poly.pdbx_seq_one_letter_code
_entity_poly.pdbx_strand_id
1 'polypeptide(L)'
;HGGKAIIDGPRNYMGGQYRSVPIGITVEGANILTRNLMIFGQGAIRSHPYMLKELEALSQADKAKGLDAFDRSFWAHAGHSIVNAGRAFLRGWSGALFAPSPKDVGMPHHWQRLSRYASAFALISDLALLTMGGALKRKELISARLGDILSELYLLGAVLKRYEDEGRQKIDRPIVDYIMVNGEERICAAFDGVLDNLPARWAAWATRIVAFPFGISYRAPSDRLTDKVAETLMTPSEQRDRLTPNLYLGEGHETHALKDLESAFQAVMDVEPIEKKMRAAEIRDPEEARERGVIDAAEFGRLAEAAELVQRVVAVDAWPMEQVSPLADRHRKPAPKRTRAAKPRRLAAE
;
A
#
# COMPACT_ATOMS: atom_id res chain seq x y z
N HIS A 1 -5.57 14.80 7.26
CA HIS A 1 -4.52 15.77 6.85
C HIS A 1 -4.97 16.82 5.84
N GLY A 2 -5.69 16.49 4.74
CA GLY A 2 -6.38 17.48 3.90
C GLY A 2 -5.51 18.65 3.43
N GLY A 3 -5.97 19.89 3.65
CA GLY A 3 -5.26 21.10 3.22
C GLY A 3 -3.85 21.25 3.79
N LYS A 4 -3.54 20.66 4.95
CA LYS A 4 -2.19 20.69 5.53
C LYS A 4 -1.15 20.02 4.65
N ALA A 5 -1.53 18.99 3.89
CA ALA A 5 -0.63 18.32 2.96
C ALA A 5 -0.26 19.20 1.74
N ILE A 6 -1.08 20.22 1.45
CA ILE A 6 -0.96 21.08 0.27
C ILE A 6 -0.17 22.36 0.61
N ILE A 7 -0.45 22.97 1.76
CA ILE A 7 0.20 24.21 2.18
C ILE A 7 1.64 23.94 2.62
N ASP A 8 2.62 24.55 1.96
CA ASP A 8 4.03 24.40 2.34
C ASP A 8 4.37 25.32 3.51
N GLY A 9 4.81 24.76 4.63
CA GLY A 9 5.10 25.49 5.86
C GLY A 9 5.59 24.60 7.01
N PRO A 10 6.01 25.20 8.15
CA PRO A 10 6.56 24.46 9.29
C PRO A 10 5.58 23.44 9.90
N ARG A 11 4.26 23.63 9.76
CA ARG A 11 3.26 22.67 10.27
C ARG A 11 3.00 21.53 9.29
N ASN A 12 3.53 21.58 8.06
CA ASN A 12 3.35 20.54 7.05
C ASN A 12 4.45 19.46 7.10
N TYR A 13 4.32 18.53 8.02
CA TYR A 13 5.26 17.40 8.18
C TYR A 13 5.19 16.37 7.03
N MET A 14 4.16 16.39 6.18
CA MET A 14 4.02 15.43 5.08
C MET A 14 4.55 15.94 3.74
N GLY A 15 4.57 17.26 3.53
CA GLY A 15 4.89 17.85 2.23
C GLY A 15 6.28 17.52 1.72
N GLY A 16 7.27 17.39 2.62
CA GLY A 16 8.62 16.96 2.25
C GLY A 16 8.66 15.53 1.73
N GLN A 17 8.03 14.60 2.45
CA GLN A 17 7.94 13.20 2.06
C GLN A 17 7.14 13.02 0.76
N TYR A 18 6.01 13.71 0.62
CA TYR A 18 5.20 13.63 -0.60
C TYR A 18 5.98 14.08 -1.84
N ARG A 19 6.77 15.16 -1.73
CA ARG A 19 7.64 15.66 -2.81
C ARG A 19 8.79 14.72 -3.15
N SER A 20 9.24 13.88 -2.22
CA SER A 20 10.34 12.94 -2.47
C SER A 20 9.90 11.65 -3.16
N VAL A 21 8.61 11.27 -3.08
CA VAL A 21 8.07 10.04 -3.68
C VAL A 21 8.48 9.86 -5.17
N PRO A 22 8.36 10.86 -6.06
CA PRO A 22 8.73 10.68 -7.46
C PRO A 22 10.21 10.35 -7.68
N ILE A 23 11.10 10.81 -6.78
CA ILE A 23 12.55 10.58 -6.88
C ILE A 23 12.84 9.07 -6.77
N GLY A 24 12.25 8.40 -5.78
CA GLY A 24 12.40 6.95 -5.58
C GLY A 24 11.82 6.09 -6.73
N ILE A 25 10.91 6.65 -7.54
CA ILE A 25 10.30 5.93 -8.68
C ILE A 25 11.15 6.04 -9.95
N THR A 26 11.96 7.10 -10.06
CA THR A 26 12.60 7.51 -11.33
C THR A 26 14.12 7.41 -11.35
N VAL A 27 14.79 7.60 -10.21
CA VAL A 27 16.25 7.86 -10.19
C VAL A 27 17.10 6.59 -10.04
N GLU A 28 16.63 5.54 -9.37
CA GLU A 28 17.38 4.27 -9.18
C GLU A 28 17.21 3.27 -10.34
N GLY A 29 16.75 3.78 -11.48
CA GLY A 29 16.21 3.00 -12.60
C GLY A 29 14.70 3.18 -12.63
N ALA A 30 14.19 3.78 -13.72
CA ALA A 30 12.76 4.02 -13.85
C ALA A 30 12.00 2.71 -13.61
N ASN A 31 11.00 2.72 -12.71
CA ASN A 31 10.29 1.51 -12.31
C ASN A 31 9.74 0.72 -13.51
N ILE A 32 9.41 1.39 -14.62
CA ILE A 32 9.02 0.77 -15.90
C ILE A 32 10.13 -0.15 -16.44
N LEU A 33 11.38 0.31 -16.45
CA LEU A 33 12.52 -0.48 -16.92
C LEU A 33 12.79 -1.69 -16.01
N THR A 34 12.76 -1.46 -14.69
CA THR A 34 12.99 -2.49 -13.66
C THR A 34 11.90 -3.57 -13.75
N ARG A 35 10.63 -3.16 -13.79
CA ARG A 35 9.46 -4.04 -13.89
C ARG A 35 9.39 -4.79 -15.22
N ASN A 36 9.56 -4.11 -16.35
CA ASN A 36 9.30 -4.70 -17.66
C ASN A 36 10.45 -5.57 -18.16
N LEU A 37 11.71 -5.23 -17.86
CA LEU A 37 12.88 -5.88 -18.47
C LEU A 37 13.72 -6.69 -17.48
N MET A 38 13.84 -6.27 -16.21
CA MET A 38 14.81 -6.86 -15.28
C MET A 38 14.19 -7.94 -14.39
N ILE A 39 13.10 -7.63 -13.69
CA ILE A 39 12.51 -8.53 -12.67
C ILE A 39 12.18 -9.90 -13.24
N PHE A 40 11.38 -9.96 -14.31
CA PHE A 40 11.05 -11.23 -14.94
C PHE A 40 12.00 -11.58 -16.10
N GLY A 41 12.20 -10.70 -17.07
CA GLY A 41 12.95 -11.03 -18.29
C GLY A 41 14.38 -11.53 -18.05
N GLN A 42 15.18 -10.81 -17.25
CA GLN A 42 16.55 -11.22 -16.92
C GLN A 42 16.59 -12.21 -15.74
N GLY A 43 15.71 -12.01 -14.75
CA GLY A 43 15.58 -12.89 -13.59
C GLY A 43 15.22 -14.33 -13.99
N ALA A 44 14.24 -14.52 -14.88
CA ALA A 44 13.80 -15.84 -15.33
C ALA A 44 14.93 -16.61 -16.03
N ILE A 45 15.72 -15.97 -16.89
CA ILE A 45 16.82 -16.65 -17.59
C ILE A 45 17.91 -17.11 -16.59
N ARG A 46 18.23 -16.28 -15.59
CA ARG A 46 19.30 -16.57 -14.62
C ARG A 46 18.87 -17.52 -13.51
N SER A 47 17.63 -17.41 -13.04
CA SER A 47 17.12 -18.18 -11.91
C SER A 47 16.50 -19.51 -12.33
N HIS A 48 16.15 -19.68 -13.61
CA HIS A 48 15.60 -20.95 -14.09
C HIS A 48 16.71 -22.02 -14.20
N PRO A 49 16.54 -23.23 -13.61
CA PRO A 49 17.62 -24.21 -13.47
C PRO A 49 18.23 -24.75 -14.78
N TYR A 50 17.52 -24.57 -15.90
CA TYR A 50 17.85 -25.14 -17.21
C TYR A 50 18.06 -24.10 -18.33
N MET A 51 17.47 -22.90 -18.22
CA MET A 51 17.43 -21.95 -19.35
C MET A 51 18.82 -21.44 -19.73
N LEU A 52 19.63 -21.06 -18.74
CA LEU A 52 20.99 -20.60 -18.99
C LEU A 52 21.85 -21.70 -19.61
N LYS A 53 21.71 -22.95 -19.13
CA LYS A 53 22.45 -24.11 -19.63
C LYS A 53 22.10 -24.42 -21.09
N GLU A 54 20.83 -24.32 -21.46
CA GLU A 54 20.37 -24.48 -22.85
C GLU A 54 20.95 -23.40 -23.77
N LEU A 55 20.95 -22.14 -23.33
CA LEU A 55 21.55 -21.03 -24.09
C LEU A 55 23.07 -21.18 -24.24
N GLU A 56 23.77 -21.58 -23.17
CA GLU A 56 25.21 -21.86 -23.20
C GLU A 56 25.53 -23.03 -24.14
N ALA A 57 24.74 -24.11 -24.11
CA ALA A 57 24.88 -25.26 -25.00
C ALA A 57 24.72 -24.87 -26.48
N LEU A 58 23.72 -24.04 -26.80
CA LEU A 58 23.50 -23.52 -28.16
C LEU A 58 24.61 -22.56 -28.63
N SER A 59 25.35 -21.95 -27.70
CA SER A 59 26.45 -21.02 -27.99
C SER A 59 27.80 -21.70 -28.21
N GLN A 60 27.88 -23.04 -28.09
CA GLN A 60 29.14 -23.77 -28.26
C GLN A 60 29.62 -23.79 -29.71
N ALA A 61 30.94 -23.66 -29.88
CA ALA A 61 31.58 -23.75 -31.20
C ALA A 61 31.50 -25.16 -31.81
N ASP A 62 31.59 -26.19 -30.98
CA ASP A 62 31.42 -27.59 -31.39
C ASP A 62 29.93 -27.94 -31.39
N LYS A 63 29.35 -27.97 -32.60
CA LYS A 63 27.91 -28.23 -32.79
C LYS A 63 27.46 -29.59 -32.27
N ALA A 64 28.32 -30.62 -32.34
CA ALA A 64 27.94 -31.97 -31.91
C ALA A 64 27.87 -32.04 -30.37
N LYS A 65 28.86 -31.45 -29.69
CA LYS A 65 28.85 -31.33 -28.23
C LYS A 65 27.76 -30.39 -27.72
N GLY A 66 27.53 -29.28 -28.44
CA GLY A 66 26.45 -28.34 -28.14
C GLY A 66 25.08 -29.01 -28.22
N LEU A 67 24.85 -29.86 -29.24
CA LEU A 67 23.59 -30.58 -29.41
C LEU A 67 23.36 -31.59 -28.27
N ASP A 68 24.37 -32.40 -27.92
CA ASP A 68 24.26 -33.38 -26.81
C ASP A 68 23.99 -32.70 -25.46
N ALA A 69 24.71 -31.60 -25.17
CA ALA A 69 24.49 -30.82 -23.96
C ALA A 69 23.10 -30.15 -23.93
N PHE A 70 22.63 -29.67 -25.08
CA PHE A 70 21.30 -29.08 -25.23
C PHE A 70 20.22 -30.13 -24.98
N ASP A 71 20.27 -31.28 -25.65
CA ASP A 71 19.27 -32.34 -25.52
C ASP A 71 19.14 -32.80 -24.07
N ARG A 72 20.26 -32.98 -23.37
CA ARG A 72 20.26 -33.35 -21.95
C ARG A 72 19.57 -32.30 -21.08
N SER A 73 19.86 -31.01 -21.31
CA SER A 73 19.25 -29.92 -20.53
C SER A 73 17.77 -29.75 -20.86
N PHE A 74 17.41 -29.84 -22.13
CA PHE A 74 16.05 -29.71 -22.62
C PHE A 74 15.13 -30.80 -22.07
N TRP A 75 15.55 -32.07 -22.08
CA TRP A 75 14.74 -33.15 -21.51
C TRP A 75 14.58 -33.04 -19.99
N ALA A 76 15.61 -32.55 -19.29
CA ALA A 76 15.51 -32.28 -17.86
C ALA A 76 14.56 -31.11 -17.57
N HIS A 77 14.58 -30.06 -18.40
CA HIS A 77 13.62 -28.96 -18.36
C HIS A 77 12.19 -29.44 -18.62
N ALA A 78 11.96 -30.24 -19.67
CA ALA A 78 10.65 -30.80 -19.96
C ALA A 78 10.10 -31.61 -18.77
N GLY A 79 10.95 -32.44 -18.13
CA GLY A 79 10.59 -33.15 -16.91
C GLY A 79 10.22 -32.20 -15.75
N HIS A 80 10.99 -31.12 -15.56
CA HIS A 80 10.69 -30.08 -14.56
C HIS A 80 9.33 -29.43 -14.81
N SER A 81 9.02 -29.05 -16.05
CA SER A 81 7.76 -28.43 -16.43
C SER A 81 6.57 -29.38 -16.26
N ILE A 82 6.71 -30.68 -16.55
CA ILE A 82 5.67 -31.68 -16.29
C ILE A 82 5.37 -31.78 -14.78
N VAL A 83 6.40 -31.82 -13.94
CA VAL A 83 6.23 -31.84 -12.48
C VAL A 83 5.55 -30.55 -11.98
N ASN A 84 5.93 -29.40 -12.52
CA ASN A 84 5.28 -28.13 -12.18
C ASN A 84 3.81 -28.08 -12.62
N ALA A 85 3.50 -28.59 -13.81
CA ALA A 85 2.13 -28.74 -14.30
C ALA A 85 1.30 -29.66 -13.39
N GLY A 86 1.85 -30.80 -12.95
CA GLY A 86 1.20 -31.70 -12.00
C GLY A 86 0.94 -31.05 -10.64
N ARG A 87 1.90 -30.28 -10.11
CA ARG A 87 1.73 -29.49 -8.87
C ARG A 87 0.67 -28.41 -9.04
N ALA A 88 0.70 -27.67 -10.15
CA ALA A 88 -0.28 -26.63 -10.46
C ALA A 88 -1.69 -27.22 -10.61
N PHE A 89 -1.82 -28.37 -11.28
CA PHE A 89 -3.05 -29.13 -11.40
C PHE A 89 -3.61 -29.49 -10.03
N LEU A 90 -2.84 -30.22 -9.22
CA LEU A 90 -3.30 -30.69 -7.92
C LEU A 90 -3.68 -29.53 -6.99
N ARG A 91 -2.86 -28.48 -6.94
CA ARG A 91 -3.09 -27.31 -6.07
C ARG A 91 -4.23 -26.42 -6.58
N GLY A 92 -4.40 -26.32 -7.90
CA GLY A 92 -5.47 -25.58 -8.54
C GLY A 92 -6.84 -26.20 -8.29
N TRP A 93 -6.95 -27.50 -8.58
CA TRP A 93 -8.19 -28.27 -8.42
C TRP A 93 -8.60 -28.49 -6.97
N SER A 94 -7.64 -28.60 -6.05
CA SER A 94 -7.92 -28.69 -4.62
C SER A 94 -8.14 -27.34 -3.93
N GLY A 95 -8.10 -26.22 -4.66
CA GLY A 95 -8.26 -24.90 -4.06
C GLY A 95 -7.20 -24.58 -2.99
N ALA A 96 -5.97 -25.08 -3.18
CA ALA A 96 -4.83 -25.02 -2.26
C ALA A 96 -4.83 -26.01 -1.08
N LEU A 97 -5.81 -26.92 -0.93
CA LEU A 97 -5.81 -27.89 0.18
C LEU A 97 -4.56 -28.78 0.21
N PHE A 98 -4.03 -29.18 -0.95
CA PHE A 98 -2.80 -29.97 -1.06
C PHE A 98 -1.54 -29.11 -1.28
N ALA A 99 -1.66 -27.79 -1.16
CA ALA A 99 -0.48 -26.94 -1.23
C ALA A 99 0.32 -27.05 0.07
N PRO A 100 1.66 -27.06 0.01
CA PRO A 100 2.49 -27.11 1.20
C PRO A 100 2.39 -25.80 1.99
N SER A 101 2.61 -25.92 3.28
CA SER A 101 2.91 -24.82 4.19
C SER A 101 4.14 -25.24 5.00
N PRO A 102 5.01 -24.31 5.44
CA PRO A 102 6.05 -24.67 6.40
C PRO A 102 5.42 -25.24 7.67
N LYS A 103 6.16 -26.11 8.37
CA LYS A 103 5.68 -26.72 9.62
C LYS A 103 5.61 -25.67 10.72
N ASP A 104 4.63 -25.84 11.62
CA ASP A 104 4.47 -25.03 12.83
C ASP A 104 4.32 -23.52 12.60
N VAL A 105 3.82 -23.08 11.44
CA VAL A 105 3.56 -21.66 11.14
C VAL A 105 2.17 -21.20 11.57
N GLY A 106 2.05 -19.92 11.89
CA GLY A 106 0.79 -19.21 11.97
C GLY A 106 0.15 -19.02 10.58
N MET A 107 -1.18 -18.98 10.58
CA MET A 107 -1.99 -18.72 9.37
C MET A 107 -1.62 -19.61 8.17
N PRO A 108 -1.53 -20.95 8.33
CA PRO A 108 -1.04 -21.87 7.29
C PRO A 108 -1.82 -21.79 5.98
N HIS A 109 -3.11 -21.40 6.04
CA HIS A 109 -3.94 -21.20 4.86
C HIS A 109 -3.33 -20.18 3.87
N HIS A 110 -2.74 -19.10 4.36
CA HIS A 110 -2.10 -18.08 3.50
C HIS A 110 -0.87 -18.63 2.79
N TRP A 111 -0.05 -19.42 3.48
CA TRP A 111 1.10 -20.12 2.90
C TRP A 111 0.67 -21.12 1.81
N GLN A 112 -0.43 -21.83 2.03
CA GLN A 112 -1.00 -22.77 1.06
C GLN A 112 -1.47 -22.04 -0.20
N ARG A 113 -2.18 -20.91 -0.04
CA ARG A 113 -2.64 -20.10 -1.18
C ARG A 113 -1.46 -19.52 -1.96
N LEU A 114 -0.45 -19.01 -1.26
CA LEU A 114 0.77 -18.53 -1.89
C LEU A 114 1.48 -19.65 -2.67
N SER A 115 1.56 -20.85 -2.09
CA SER A 115 2.14 -22.03 -2.74
C SER A 115 1.34 -22.50 -3.97
N ARG A 116 0.01 -22.31 -3.98
CA ARG A 116 -0.82 -22.54 -5.17
C ARG A 116 -0.47 -21.54 -6.27
N TYR A 117 -0.42 -20.25 -5.96
CA TYR A 117 -0.09 -19.21 -6.94
C TYR A 117 1.34 -19.33 -7.45
N ALA A 118 2.31 -19.71 -6.60
CA ALA A 118 3.67 -19.99 -7.02
C ALA A 118 3.75 -21.14 -8.03
N SER A 119 2.95 -22.21 -7.86
CA SER A 119 2.88 -23.28 -8.86
C SER A 119 2.20 -22.85 -10.16
N ALA A 120 1.13 -22.07 -10.07
CA ALA A 120 0.50 -21.49 -11.26
C ALA A 120 1.46 -20.56 -12.02
N PHE A 121 2.25 -19.78 -11.28
CA PHE A 121 3.27 -18.88 -11.81
C PHE A 121 4.39 -19.65 -12.51
N ALA A 122 4.89 -20.73 -11.91
CA ALA A 122 5.88 -21.60 -12.53
C ALA A 122 5.36 -22.18 -13.85
N LEU A 123 4.13 -22.70 -13.87
CA LEU A 123 3.50 -23.23 -15.08
C LEU A 123 3.40 -22.20 -16.21
N ILE A 124 2.86 -21.00 -15.93
CA ILE A 124 2.72 -19.98 -16.97
C ILE A 124 4.07 -19.41 -17.41
N SER A 125 5.06 -19.38 -16.51
CA SER A 125 6.43 -18.94 -16.83
C SER A 125 7.10 -19.92 -17.80
N ASP A 126 7.04 -21.22 -17.53
CA ASP A 126 7.58 -22.26 -18.40
C ASP A 126 6.90 -22.21 -19.78
N LEU A 127 5.57 -22.08 -19.82
CA LEU A 127 4.81 -21.97 -21.07
C LEU A 127 5.11 -20.67 -21.83
N ALA A 128 5.29 -19.55 -21.12
CA ALA A 128 5.66 -18.27 -21.72
C ALA A 128 7.07 -18.35 -22.33
N LEU A 129 8.02 -18.96 -21.63
CA LEU A 129 9.39 -19.19 -22.12
C LEU A 129 9.39 -20.16 -23.31
N LEU A 130 8.64 -21.25 -23.25
CA LEU A 130 8.51 -22.22 -24.34
C LEU A 130 7.93 -21.57 -25.61
N THR A 131 6.88 -20.77 -25.46
CA THR A 131 6.13 -20.22 -26.61
C THR A 131 6.74 -18.96 -27.19
N MET A 132 7.45 -18.15 -26.39
CA MET A 132 7.99 -16.87 -26.83
C MET A 132 9.53 -16.80 -26.80
N GLY A 133 10.20 -17.64 -26.00
CA GLY A 133 11.66 -17.65 -25.86
C GLY A 133 12.23 -16.25 -25.63
N GLY A 134 13.24 -15.87 -26.41
CA GLY A 134 13.86 -14.54 -26.36
C GLY A 134 12.94 -13.38 -26.77
N ALA A 135 11.79 -13.65 -27.40
CA ALA A 135 10.80 -12.61 -27.71
C ALA A 135 10.04 -12.13 -26.47
N LEU A 136 10.03 -12.92 -25.39
CA LEU A 136 9.36 -12.54 -24.13
C LEU A 136 9.96 -11.26 -23.55
N LYS A 137 11.28 -11.09 -23.64
CA LYS A 137 11.97 -9.85 -23.24
C LYS A 137 11.48 -8.62 -24.02
N ARG A 138 11.05 -8.80 -25.27
CA ARG A 138 10.50 -7.72 -26.13
C ARG A 138 9.01 -7.48 -25.89
N LYS A 139 8.30 -8.41 -25.26
CA LYS A 139 6.89 -8.28 -24.87
C LYS A 139 6.80 -7.68 -23.48
N GLU A 140 7.23 -6.42 -23.37
CA GLU A 140 7.38 -5.68 -22.12
C GLU A 140 6.14 -5.73 -21.22
N LEU A 141 4.93 -5.65 -21.78
CA LEU A 141 3.68 -5.73 -20.99
C LEU A 141 3.42 -7.11 -20.37
N ILE A 142 3.75 -8.20 -21.07
CA ILE A 142 3.59 -9.56 -20.53
C ILE A 142 4.66 -9.82 -19.47
N SER A 143 5.90 -9.43 -19.77
CA SER A 143 7.02 -9.52 -18.83
C SER A 143 6.75 -8.70 -17.55
N ALA A 144 6.17 -7.50 -17.68
CA ALA A 144 5.75 -6.67 -16.57
C ALA A 144 4.74 -7.37 -15.65
N ARG A 145 3.69 -7.97 -16.24
CA ARG A 145 2.65 -8.68 -15.47
C ARG A 145 3.18 -9.94 -14.78
N LEU A 146 4.08 -10.68 -15.44
CA LEU A 146 4.79 -11.79 -14.81
C LEU A 146 5.68 -11.30 -13.66
N GLY A 147 6.32 -10.14 -13.84
CA GLY A 147 7.03 -9.43 -12.78
C GLY A 147 6.13 -9.07 -11.60
N ASP A 148 4.93 -8.55 -11.86
CA ASP A 148 3.96 -8.20 -10.80
C ASP A 148 3.55 -9.42 -9.97
N ILE A 149 3.28 -10.56 -10.63
CA ILE A 149 2.96 -11.81 -9.92
C ILE A 149 4.11 -12.20 -9.00
N LEU A 150 5.35 -12.20 -9.51
CA LEU A 150 6.53 -12.55 -8.74
C LEU A 150 6.76 -11.57 -7.57
N SER A 151 6.59 -10.27 -7.80
CA SER A 151 6.73 -9.24 -6.77
C SER A 151 5.70 -9.41 -5.66
N GLU A 152 4.43 -9.63 -5.99
CA GLU A 152 3.39 -9.86 -4.98
C GLU A 152 3.62 -11.19 -4.24
N LEU A 153 4.06 -12.26 -4.93
CA LEU A 153 4.44 -13.51 -4.26
C LEU A 153 5.55 -13.29 -3.21
N TYR A 154 6.55 -12.46 -3.54
CA TYR A 154 7.64 -12.10 -2.64
C TYR A 154 7.16 -11.24 -1.47
N LEU A 155 6.37 -10.19 -1.73
CA LEU A 155 5.87 -9.27 -0.71
C LEU A 155 4.93 -9.98 0.28
N LEU A 156 4.00 -10.81 -0.21
CA LEU A 156 3.13 -11.60 0.64
C LEU A 156 3.91 -12.65 1.46
N GLY A 157 4.93 -13.28 0.85
CA GLY A 157 5.84 -14.15 1.59
C GLY A 157 6.60 -13.41 2.69
N ALA A 158 7.03 -12.17 2.44
CA ALA A 158 7.69 -11.32 3.43
C ALA A 158 6.74 -10.89 4.55
N VAL A 159 5.46 -10.61 4.25
CA VAL A 159 4.43 -10.31 5.26
C VAL A 159 4.25 -11.49 6.20
N LEU A 160 4.10 -12.71 5.66
CA LEU A 160 3.96 -13.91 6.49
C LEU A 160 5.25 -14.17 7.29
N LYS A 161 6.43 -14.03 6.67
CA LYS A 161 7.71 -14.19 7.35
C LYS A 161 7.87 -13.20 8.50
N ARG A 162 7.53 -11.93 8.28
CA ARG A 162 7.56 -10.89 9.31
C ARG A 162 6.63 -11.22 10.47
N TYR A 163 5.40 -11.66 10.19
CA TYR A 163 4.44 -12.08 11.21
C TYR A 163 4.97 -13.25 12.07
N GLU A 164 5.67 -14.20 11.45
CA GLU A 164 6.37 -15.26 12.18
C GLU A 164 7.49 -14.73 13.08
N ASP A 165 8.36 -13.88 12.53
CA ASP A 165 9.55 -13.37 13.22
C ASP A 165 9.21 -12.43 14.38
N GLU A 166 8.12 -11.67 14.26
CA GLU A 166 7.63 -10.75 15.30
C GLU A 166 6.79 -11.48 16.38
N GLY A 167 6.73 -12.81 16.35
CA GLY A 167 6.12 -13.62 17.41
C GLY A 167 4.62 -13.86 17.26
N ARG A 168 4.06 -13.71 16.05
CA ARG A 168 2.65 -14.04 15.71
C ARG A 168 1.63 -13.24 16.53
N GLN A 169 1.85 -11.95 16.65
CA GLN A 169 1.02 -11.06 17.46
C GLN A 169 -0.44 -11.12 17.01
N LYS A 170 -1.35 -11.45 17.94
CA LYS A 170 -2.77 -11.66 17.61
C LYS A 170 -3.43 -10.42 17.00
N ILE A 171 -2.99 -9.24 17.44
CA ILE A 171 -3.48 -7.94 16.98
C ILE A 171 -3.16 -7.66 15.51
N ASP A 172 -2.14 -8.33 14.94
CA ASP A 172 -1.71 -8.12 13.56
C ASP A 172 -2.48 -8.99 12.57
N ARG A 173 -3.20 -10.01 13.05
CA ARG A 173 -3.93 -10.96 12.19
C ARG A 173 -4.88 -10.28 11.21
N PRO A 174 -5.72 -9.29 11.60
CA PRO A 174 -6.58 -8.59 10.64
C PRO A 174 -5.79 -7.85 9.55
N ILE A 175 -4.63 -7.30 9.91
CA ILE A 175 -3.75 -6.58 8.98
C ILE A 175 -3.11 -7.58 8.00
N VAL A 176 -2.61 -8.72 8.49
CA VAL A 176 -2.07 -9.79 7.65
C VAL A 176 -3.15 -10.33 6.71
N ASP A 177 -4.34 -10.65 7.23
CA ASP A 177 -5.48 -11.10 6.42
C ASP A 177 -5.82 -10.09 5.32
N TYR A 178 -5.88 -8.80 5.66
CA TYR A 178 -6.18 -7.73 4.70
C TYR A 178 -5.13 -7.64 3.60
N ILE A 179 -3.83 -7.65 3.97
CA ILE A 179 -2.73 -7.59 3.01
C ILE A 179 -2.72 -8.82 2.11
N MET A 180 -2.92 -10.01 2.67
CA MET A 180 -2.98 -11.25 1.90
C MET A 180 -4.11 -11.23 0.88
N VAL A 181 -5.34 -10.86 1.28
CA VAL A 181 -6.48 -10.80 0.34
C VAL A 181 -6.23 -9.77 -0.77
N ASN A 182 -5.73 -8.59 -0.45
CA ASN A 182 -5.44 -7.54 -1.42
C ASN A 182 -4.31 -7.95 -2.40
N GLY A 183 -3.22 -8.55 -1.91
CA GLY A 183 -2.13 -9.02 -2.77
C GLY A 183 -2.55 -10.19 -3.66
N GLU A 184 -3.40 -11.09 -3.16
CA GLU A 184 -3.98 -12.17 -3.97
C GLU A 184 -4.87 -11.64 -5.10
N GLU A 185 -5.65 -10.59 -4.85
CA GLU A 185 -6.43 -9.92 -5.90
C GLU A 185 -5.52 -9.39 -7.01
N ARG A 186 -4.41 -8.74 -6.64
CA ARG A 186 -3.42 -8.23 -7.60
C ARG A 186 -2.73 -9.34 -8.37
N ILE A 187 -2.37 -10.44 -7.70
CA ILE A 187 -1.85 -11.65 -8.36
C ILE A 187 -2.86 -12.18 -9.39
N CYS A 188 -4.13 -12.30 -9.00
CA CYS A 188 -5.21 -12.76 -9.88
C CYS A 188 -5.38 -11.83 -11.10
N ALA A 189 -5.43 -10.51 -10.89
CA ALA A 189 -5.52 -9.53 -11.98
C ALA A 189 -4.32 -9.63 -12.93
N ALA A 190 -3.11 -9.82 -12.40
CA ALA A 190 -1.91 -9.99 -13.22
C ALA A 190 -1.93 -11.32 -14.00
N PHE A 191 -2.38 -12.43 -13.40
CA PHE A 191 -2.58 -13.71 -14.10
C PHE A 191 -3.56 -13.57 -15.26
N ASP A 192 -4.72 -12.96 -15.03
CA ASP A 192 -5.74 -12.79 -16.08
C ASP A 192 -5.18 -11.90 -17.21
N GLY A 193 -4.49 -10.82 -16.85
CA GLY A 193 -3.78 -9.97 -17.81
C GLY A 193 -2.75 -10.73 -18.65
N VAL A 194 -1.98 -11.65 -18.07
CA VAL A 194 -1.06 -12.51 -18.84
C VAL A 194 -1.82 -13.45 -19.76
N LEU A 195 -2.81 -14.18 -19.24
CA LEU A 195 -3.56 -15.20 -19.99
C LEU A 195 -4.37 -14.60 -21.15
N ASP A 196 -4.93 -13.42 -20.96
CA ASP A 196 -5.70 -12.72 -22.00
C ASP A 196 -4.82 -12.22 -23.14
N ASN A 197 -3.54 -11.94 -22.87
CA ASN A 197 -2.63 -11.33 -23.83
C ASN A 197 -1.53 -12.28 -24.31
N LEU A 198 -1.51 -13.53 -23.84
CA LEU A 198 -0.55 -14.52 -24.28
C LEU A 198 -0.81 -14.87 -25.76
N PRO A 199 0.19 -14.70 -26.67
CA PRO A 199 0.00 -14.98 -28.09
C PRO A 199 -0.35 -16.45 -28.35
N ALA A 200 0.27 -17.36 -27.59
CA ALA A 200 -0.06 -18.78 -27.60
C ALA A 200 -1.36 -19.04 -26.83
N ARG A 201 -2.50 -18.87 -27.50
CA ARG A 201 -3.84 -19.05 -26.91
C ARG A 201 -4.04 -20.43 -26.30
N TRP A 202 -3.46 -21.47 -26.89
CA TRP A 202 -3.51 -22.83 -26.35
C TRP A 202 -2.84 -22.91 -24.97
N ALA A 203 -1.72 -22.22 -24.77
CA ALA A 203 -0.98 -22.22 -23.51
C ALA A 203 -1.74 -21.45 -22.42
N ALA A 204 -2.42 -20.37 -22.80
CA ALA A 204 -3.32 -19.66 -21.90
C ALA A 204 -4.48 -20.56 -21.45
N TRP A 205 -5.13 -21.24 -22.39
CA TRP A 205 -6.24 -22.14 -22.08
C TRP A 205 -5.80 -23.34 -21.23
N ALA A 206 -4.66 -23.96 -21.55
CA ALA A 206 -4.06 -25.01 -20.75
C ALA A 206 -3.81 -24.55 -19.31
N THR A 207 -3.25 -23.34 -19.13
CA THR A 207 -3.02 -22.77 -17.80
C THR A 207 -4.32 -22.52 -17.04
N ARG A 208 -5.37 -22.02 -17.71
CA ARG A 208 -6.70 -21.83 -17.09
C ARG A 208 -7.24 -23.15 -16.55
N ILE A 209 -7.19 -24.23 -17.32
CA ILE A 209 -7.70 -25.54 -16.87
C ILE A 209 -6.86 -26.13 -15.75
N VAL A 210 -5.54 -26.04 -15.86
CA VAL A 210 -4.63 -26.67 -14.91
C VAL A 210 -4.59 -25.92 -13.59
N ALA A 211 -4.38 -24.60 -13.61
CA ALA A 211 -4.18 -23.80 -12.40
C ALA A 211 -5.45 -23.16 -11.85
N PHE A 212 -6.45 -22.89 -12.70
CA PHE A 212 -7.65 -22.10 -12.38
C PHE A 212 -8.94 -22.78 -12.88
N PRO A 213 -9.23 -24.04 -12.49
CA PRO A 213 -10.35 -24.79 -13.05
C PRO A 213 -11.72 -24.16 -12.81
N PHE A 214 -11.86 -23.38 -11.74
CA PHE A 214 -13.07 -22.64 -11.38
C PHE A 214 -13.00 -21.16 -11.76
N GLY A 215 -12.05 -20.78 -12.60
CA GLY A 215 -11.75 -19.39 -12.93
C GLY A 215 -10.78 -18.72 -11.96
N ILE A 216 -10.37 -17.51 -12.33
CA ILE A 216 -9.54 -16.64 -11.50
C ILE A 216 -10.46 -15.89 -10.53
N SER A 217 -10.21 -16.04 -9.24
CA SER A 217 -11.05 -15.47 -8.19
C SER A 217 -10.60 -14.08 -7.83
N TYR A 218 -11.45 -13.09 -8.05
CA TYR A 218 -11.27 -11.72 -7.61
C TYR A 218 -11.97 -11.51 -6.27
N ARG A 219 -11.20 -11.48 -5.20
CA ARG A 219 -11.73 -11.27 -3.84
C ARG A 219 -11.09 -10.02 -3.26
N ALA A 220 -11.88 -8.96 -3.13
CA ALA A 220 -11.50 -7.80 -2.36
C ALA A 220 -11.61 -8.08 -0.84
N PRO A 221 -10.86 -7.37 0.01
CA PRO A 221 -11.09 -7.37 1.45
C PRO A 221 -12.53 -6.97 1.78
N SER A 222 -13.17 -7.68 2.71
CA SER A 222 -14.53 -7.32 3.16
C SER A 222 -14.51 -6.04 3.99
N ASP A 223 -15.57 -5.24 3.94
CA ASP A 223 -15.72 -4.02 4.76
C ASP A 223 -15.45 -4.28 6.25
N ARG A 224 -15.98 -5.38 6.79
CA ARG A 224 -15.73 -5.79 8.19
C ARG A 224 -14.25 -6.00 8.51
N LEU A 225 -13.45 -6.45 7.56
CA LEU A 225 -12.01 -6.64 7.73
C LEU A 225 -11.29 -5.29 7.65
N THR A 226 -11.70 -4.44 6.70
CA THR A 226 -11.24 -3.06 6.57
C THR A 226 -11.49 -2.26 7.85
N ASP A 227 -12.68 -2.36 8.43
CA ASP A 227 -13.06 -1.69 9.68
C ASP A 227 -12.16 -2.13 10.84
N LYS A 228 -11.89 -3.44 10.97
CA LYS A 228 -11.00 -3.97 12.02
C LYS A 228 -9.56 -3.47 11.88
N VAL A 229 -9.06 -3.38 10.64
CA VAL A 229 -7.72 -2.85 10.38
C VAL A 229 -7.68 -1.36 10.73
N ALA A 230 -8.70 -0.59 10.32
CA ALA A 230 -8.81 0.82 10.64
C ALA A 230 -8.87 1.04 12.16
N GLU A 231 -9.72 0.29 12.87
CA GLU A 231 -9.83 0.33 14.33
C GLU A 231 -8.48 0.09 15.00
N THR A 232 -7.75 -0.96 14.58
CA THR A 232 -6.43 -1.30 15.13
C THR A 232 -5.41 -0.15 15.00
N LEU A 233 -5.48 0.62 13.91
CA LEU A 233 -4.57 1.74 13.63
C LEU A 233 -5.02 3.06 14.26
N MET A 234 -6.32 3.22 14.52
CA MET A 234 -6.93 4.42 15.09
C MET A 234 -7.03 4.38 16.62
N THR A 235 -6.76 3.24 17.24
CA THR A 235 -6.69 3.10 18.71
C THR A 235 -5.26 2.95 19.20
N PRO A 236 -4.93 3.37 20.43
CA PRO A 236 -3.66 3.05 21.06
C PRO A 236 -3.45 1.53 21.08
N SER A 237 -2.40 1.07 20.42
CA SER A 237 -2.11 -0.35 20.30
C SER A 237 -0.62 -0.61 20.11
N GLU A 238 -0.14 -1.76 20.61
CA GLU A 238 1.27 -2.15 20.42
C GLU A 238 1.65 -2.21 18.93
N GLN A 239 0.68 -2.50 18.06
CA GLN A 239 0.93 -2.51 16.61
C GLN A 239 1.18 -1.12 16.06
N ARG A 240 0.45 -0.11 16.54
CA ARG A 240 0.70 1.29 16.19
C ARG A 240 2.09 1.71 16.66
N ASP A 241 2.47 1.35 17.88
CA ASP A 241 3.79 1.70 18.45
C ASP A 241 4.93 1.09 17.62
N ARG A 242 4.73 -0.11 17.07
CA ARG A 242 5.66 -0.77 16.15
C ARG A 242 5.77 -0.13 14.77
N LEU A 243 4.89 0.80 14.38
CA LEU A 243 4.99 1.52 13.11
C LEU A 243 5.92 2.73 13.17
N THR A 244 6.15 3.28 14.36
CA THR A 244 6.95 4.49 14.54
C THR A 244 8.24 4.28 15.36
N PRO A 245 8.91 3.10 15.36
CA PRO A 245 10.11 2.91 16.15
C PRO A 245 11.20 3.83 15.62
N ASN A 246 11.89 4.53 16.52
CA ASN A 246 12.99 5.44 16.20
C ASN A 246 12.58 6.66 15.35
N LEU A 247 11.30 6.98 15.25
CA LEU A 247 10.88 8.27 14.69
C LEU A 247 11.04 9.36 15.75
N TYR A 248 11.61 10.49 15.35
CA TYR A 248 11.64 11.68 16.19
C TYR A 248 10.26 12.32 16.24
N LEU A 249 9.68 12.40 17.44
CA LEU A 249 8.31 12.91 17.63
C LEU A 249 8.28 14.38 18.04
N GLY A 250 9.44 15.03 18.19
CA GLY A 250 9.54 16.44 18.57
C GLY A 250 9.93 16.64 20.04
N GLU A 251 10.65 15.69 20.63
CA GLU A 251 11.15 15.79 21.99
C GLU A 251 11.99 17.07 22.15
N GLY A 252 11.76 17.81 23.24
CA GLY A 252 12.51 19.05 23.55
C GLY A 252 11.97 20.34 22.93
N HIS A 253 10.95 20.28 22.07
CA HIS A 253 10.27 21.47 21.56
C HIS A 253 8.96 21.73 22.28
N GLU A 254 8.63 23.00 22.52
CA GLU A 254 7.30 23.40 23.00
C GLU A 254 6.23 23.05 21.96
N THR A 255 6.49 23.38 20.69
CA THR A 255 5.61 23.11 19.55
C THR A 255 6.37 22.33 18.47
N HIS A 256 5.76 21.26 17.97
CA HIS A 256 6.28 20.47 16.86
C HIS A 256 5.12 19.71 16.23
N ALA A 257 5.06 19.65 14.89
CA ALA A 257 3.84 19.20 14.21
C ALA A 257 3.49 17.72 14.48
N LEU A 258 4.50 16.85 14.69
CA LEU A 258 4.27 15.46 15.10
C LEU A 258 3.94 15.34 16.60
N LYS A 259 4.51 16.21 17.43
CA LYS A 259 4.20 16.25 18.88
C LYS A 259 2.76 16.67 19.09
N ASP A 260 2.33 17.73 18.41
CA ASP A 260 0.95 18.22 18.45
C ASP A 260 -0.03 17.14 17.97
N LEU A 261 0.35 16.36 16.94
CA LEU A 261 -0.44 15.23 16.44
C LEU A 261 -0.61 14.12 17.50
N GLU A 262 0.48 13.67 18.11
CA GLU A 262 0.41 12.62 19.15
C GLU A 262 -0.32 13.10 20.41
N SER A 263 -0.10 14.35 20.84
CA SER A 263 -0.83 14.94 21.96
C SER A 263 -2.33 15.03 21.69
N ALA A 264 -2.73 15.46 20.48
CA ALA A 264 -4.13 15.48 20.09
C ALA A 264 -4.72 14.07 20.02
N PHE A 265 -3.97 13.10 19.50
CA PHE A 265 -4.41 11.70 19.44
C PHE A 265 -4.73 11.16 20.84
N GLN A 266 -3.81 11.32 21.81
CA GLN A 266 -4.05 10.88 23.19
C GLN A 266 -5.23 11.62 23.83
N ALA A 267 -5.30 12.94 23.68
CA ALA A 267 -6.39 13.74 24.24
C ALA A 267 -7.77 13.31 23.70
N VAL A 268 -7.88 12.97 22.41
CA VAL A 268 -9.11 12.45 21.80
C VAL A 268 -9.50 11.08 22.37
N MET A 269 -8.53 10.21 22.62
CA MET A 269 -8.79 8.92 23.26
C MET A 269 -9.23 9.08 24.72
N ASP A 270 -8.62 10.01 25.46
CA ASP A 270 -8.94 10.26 26.87
C ASP A 270 -10.34 10.84 27.08
N VAL A 271 -10.86 11.59 26.11
CA VAL A 271 -12.22 12.17 26.15
C VAL A 271 -13.30 11.26 25.57
N GLU A 272 -12.95 10.16 24.89
CA GLU A 272 -13.92 9.22 24.31
C GLU A 272 -14.98 8.73 25.32
N PRO A 273 -14.65 8.39 26.59
CA PRO A 273 -15.66 8.01 27.58
C PRO A 273 -16.62 9.17 27.92
N ILE A 274 -16.13 10.41 27.89
CA ILE A 274 -16.91 11.61 28.17
C ILE A 274 -17.88 11.87 27.01
N GLU A 275 -17.39 11.77 25.77
CA GLU A 275 -18.23 11.87 24.57
C GLU A 275 -19.32 10.79 24.54
N LYS A 276 -19.01 9.56 25.00
CA LYS A 276 -20.01 8.49 25.15
C LYS A 276 -21.10 8.84 26.17
N LYS A 277 -20.75 9.44 27.32
CA LYS A 277 -21.72 9.94 28.30
C LYS A 277 -22.63 11.01 27.70
N MET A 278 -22.04 12.00 27.01
CA MET A 278 -22.80 13.08 26.36
C MET A 278 -23.74 12.53 25.27
N ARG A 279 -23.25 11.59 24.45
CA ARG A 279 -24.06 10.93 23.41
C ARG A 279 -25.23 10.14 24.01
N ALA A 280 -25.01 9.44 25.12
CA ALA A 280 -26.08 8.72 25.83
C ALA A 280 -27.14 9.66 26.42
N ALA A 281 -26.75 10.89 26.77
CA ALA A 281 -27.66 11.95 27.20
C ALA A 281 -28.27 12.75 26.04
N GLU A 282 -27.96 12.40 24.79
CA GLU A 282 -28.37 13.11 23.56
C GLU A 282 -27.93 14.60 23.52
N ILE A 283 -26.85 14.95 24.23
CA ILE A 283 -26.29 16.31 24.26
C ILE A 283 -25.03 16.36 23.40
N ARG A 284 -24.93 17.38 22.55
CA ARG A 284 -23.73 17.60 21.70
C ARG A 284 -22.85 18.73 22.20
N ASP A 285 -23.42 19.71 22.87
CA ASP A 285 -22.70 20.87 23.37
C ASP A 285 -22.08 20.57 24.74
N PRO A 286 -20.74 20.65 24.90
CA PRO A 286 -20.08 20.47 26.18
C PRO A 286 -20.55 21.45 27.27
N GLU A 287 -20.92 22.69 26.91
CA GLU A 287 -21.41 23.67 27.88
C GLU A 287 -22.77 23.25 28.44
N GLU A 288 -23.69 22.85 27.56
CA GLU A 288 -25.00 22.31 27.94
C GLU A 288 -24.87 21.03 28.78
N ALA A 289 -23.93 20.14 28.44
CA ALA A 289 -23.68 18.92 29.20
C ALA A 289 -23.22 19.23 30.63
N ARG A 290 -22.39 20.27 30.80
CA ARG A 290 -21.95 20.74 32.12
C ARG A 290 -23.11 21.37 32.90
N GLU A 291 -23.91 22.22 32.27
CA GLU A 291 -25.07 22.87 32.90
C GLU A 291 -26.11 21.86 33.37
N ARG A 292 -26.33 20.78 32.61
CA ARG A 292 -27.23 19.68 32.97
C ARG A 292 -26.62 18.67 33.94
N GLY A 293 -25.37 18.87 34.37
CA GLY A 293 -24.66 17.99 35.30
C GLY A 293 -24.32 16.61 34.74
N VAL A 294 -24.30 16.45 33.41
CA VAL A 294 -23.92 15.19 32.74
C VAL A 294 -22.40 14.99 32.80
N ILE A 295 -21.64 16.08 32.80
CA ILE A 295 -20.18 16.09 32.95
C ILE A 295 -19.76 17.08 34.03
N ASP A 296 -18.64 16.80 34.69
CA ASP A 296 -18.06 17.70 35.71
C ASP A 296 -17.14 18.79 35.12
N ALA A 297 -16.65 19.70 35.97
CA ALA A 297 -15.77 20.79 35.54
C ALA A 297 -14.40 20.31 35.01
N ALA A 298 -13.89 19.18 35.49
CA ALA A 298 -12.63 18.61 35.04
C ALA A 298 -12.80 17.90 33.68
N GLU A 299 -13.91 17.18 33.49
CA GLU A 299 -14.32 16.60 32.21
C GLU A 299 -14.54 17.67 31.15
N PHE A 300 -15.20 18.78 31.50
CA PHE A 300 -15.33 19.93 30.61
C PHE A 300 -13.96 20.53 30.23
N GLY A 301 -13.05 20.67 31.19
CA GLY A 301 -11.68 21.15 30.92
C GLY A 301 -10.92 20.25 29.94
N ARG A 302 -11.01 18.91 30.12
CA ARG A 302 -10.38 17.94 29.21
C ARG A 302 -10.95 17.99 27.79
N LEU A 303 -12.27 18.16 27.65
CA LEU A 303 -12.91 18.34 26.34
C LEU A 303 -12.42 19.62 25.64
N ALA A 304 -12.29 20.72 26.39
CA ALA A 304 -11.78 21.98 25.85
C ALA A 304 -10.30 21.87 25.42
N GLU A 305 -9.47 21.22 26.22
CA GLU A 305 -8.06 20.94 25.90
C GLU A 305 -7.93 20.06 24.64
N ALA A 306 -8.71 18.97 24.55
CA ALA A 306 -8.72 18.10 23.38
C ALA A 306 -9.15 18.89 22.12
N ALA A 307 -10.17 19.74 22.22
CA ALA A 307 -10.62 20.59 21.12
C ALA A 307 -9.53 21.57 20.66
N GLU A 308 -8.79 22.20 21.58
CA GLU A 308 -7.69 23.10 21.25
C GLU A 308 -6.55 22.36 20.51
N LEU A 309 -6.16 21.19 21.02
CA LEU A 309 -5.13 20.35 20.40
C LEU A 309 -5.55 19.89 18.99
N VAL A 310 -6.79 19.45 18.82
CA VAL A 310 -7.34 19.09 17.50
C VAL A 310 -7.32 20.29 16.56
N GLN A 311 -7.75 21.47 17.01
CA GLN A 311 -7.71 22.69 16.19
C GLN A 311 -6.28 23.03 15.75
N ARG A 312 -5.30 22.91 16.64
CA ARG A 312 -3.88 23.14 16.33
C ARG A 312 -3.38 22.18 15.25
N VAL A 313 -3.76 20.90 15.33
CA VAL A 313 -3.39 19.89 14.33
C VAL A 313 -4.08 20.12 12.99
N VAL A 314 -5.35 20.54 12.98
CA VAL A 314 -6.12 20.81 11.76
C VAL A 314 -5.69 22.12 11.10
N ALA A 315 -5.26 23.12 11.87
CA ALA A 315 -4.83 24.41 11.37
C ALA A 315 -3.67 24.28 10.38
N VAL A 316 -3.86 24.85 9.19
CA VAL A 316 -2.81 24.97 8.17
C VAL A 316 -1.92 26.17 8.48
N ASP A 317 -0.72 26.18 7.91
CA ASP A 317 0.10 27.38 7.94
C ASP A 317 -0.58 28.50 7.14
N ALA A 318 -0.48 29.73 7.63
CA ALA A 318 -1.03 30.90 6.98
C ALA A 318 -0.10 32.09 7.23
N TRP A 319 0.18 32.85 6.18
CA TRP A 319 1.01 34.04 6.25
C TRP A 319 0.23 35.25 5.73
N PRO A 320 0.47 36.44 6.31
CA PRO A 320 0.07 37.69 5.69
C PRO A 320 0.61 37.77 4.26
N MET A 321 -0.19 38.32 3.36
CA MET A 321 0.13 38.38 1.93
C MET A 321 1.44 39.12 1.66
N GLU A 322 1.75 40.11 2.49
CA GLU A 322 2.97 40.92 2.45
C GLU A 322 4.24 40.11 2.72
N GLN A 323 4.14 38.98 3.43
CA GLN A 323 5.29 38.11 3.72
C GLN A 323 5.60 37.13 2.58
N VAL A 324 4.62 36.88 1.70
CA VAL A 324 4.73 35.86 0.65
C VAL A 324 4.90 36.49 -0.73
N SER A 325 4.25 37.62 -0.99
CA SER A 325 4.24 38.26 -2.31
C SER A 325 4.76 39.69 -2.26
N PRO A 326 5.80 40.03 -3.05
CA PRO A 326 6.27 41.41 -3.20
C PRO A 326 5.23 42.32 -3.88
N LEU A 327 4.14 41.77 -4.40
CA LEU A 327 3.05 42.50 -5.05
C LEU A 327 1.82 42.66 -4.14
N ALA A 328 1.95 42.39 -2.85
CA ALA A 328 0.83 42.42 -1.91
C ALA A 328 0.04 43.75 -1.92
N ASP A 329 0.74 44.88 -2.07
CA ASP A 329 0.07 46.19 -2.08
C ASP A 329 -0.91 46.36 -3.25
N ARG A 330 -0.78 45.60 -4.35
CA ARG A 330 -1.68 45.68 -5.51
C ARG A 330 -3.05 45.07 -5.27
N HIS A 331 -3.21 44.22 -4.25
CA HIS A 331 -4.49 43.58 -3.94
C HIS A 331 -5.23 44.21 -2.76
N ARG A 332 -4.67 45.26 -2.13
CA ARG A 332 -5.38 46.03 -1.11
C ARG A 332 -6.50 46.84 -1.78
N LYS A 333 -7.75 46.56 -1.41
CA LYS A 333 -8.88 47.41 -1.83
C LYS A 333 -8.62 48.84 -1.29
N PRO A 334 -8.71 49.89 -2.13
CA PRO A 334 -8.57 51.25 -1.64
C PRO A 334 -9.65 51.51 -0.57
N ALA A 335 -9.25 52.11 0.56
CA ALA A 335 -10.16 52.42 1.64
C ALA A 335 -11.35 53.25 1.12
N PRO A 336 -12.58 53.00 1.58
CA PRO A 336 -13.73 53.81 1.18
C PRO A 336 -13.44 55.26 1.55
N LYS A 337 -13.48 56.17 0.56
CA LYS A 337 -13.30 57.60 0.79
C LYS A 337 -14.34 58.04 1.82
N ARG A 338 -13.90 58.48 3.01
CA ARG A 338 -14.78 59.12 4.01
C ARG A 338 -15.55 60.23 3.31
N THR A 339 -16.86 60.04 3.14
CA THR A 339 -17.77 61.09 2.70
C THR A 339 -17.62 62.26 3.69
N ARG A 340 -17.15 63.39 3.17
CA ARG A 340 -17.02 64.65 3.93
C ARG A 340 -18.37 64.95 4.58
N ALA A 341 -18.42 64.97 5.91
CA ALA A 341 -19.59 65.39 6.65
C ALA A 341 -20.04 66.78 6.15
N ALA A 342 -21.33 66.90 5.82
CA ALA A 342 -21.92 68.15 5.38
C ALA A 342 -21.74 69.23 6.47
N LYS A 343 -21.25 70.41 6.07
CA LYS A 343 -21.13 71.58 6.96
C LYS A 343 -22.49 71.88 7.61
N PRO A 344 -22.55 72.21 8.91
CA PRO A 344 -23.80 72.59 9.56
C PRO A 344 -24.37 73.86 8.92
N ARG A 345 -25.65 73.79 8.56
CA ARG A 345 -26.43 74.86 7.95
C ARG A 345 -26.65 75.96 9.00
N ARG A 346 -26.18 77.18 8.75
CA ARG A 346 -26.48 78.36 9.59
C ARG A 346 -28.01 78.56 9.62
N LEU A 347 -28.59 78.50 10.81
CA LEU A 347 -29.93 79.03 11.06
C LEU A 347 -29.87 80.55 10.89
N ALA A 348 -30.59 81.07 9.90
CA ALA A 348 -30.92 82.49 9.82
C ALA A 348 -32.22 82.72 10.60
N ALA A 349 -32.22 83.75 11.43
CA ALA A 349 -33.37 84.23 12.18
C ALA A 349 -34.31 85.04 11.28
N GLU A 350 -35.60 84.71 11.33
CA GLU A 350 -36.81 85.56 11.50
C GLU A 350 -38.05 84.82 11.00
#